data_AF-A0A1X3FUX0-F1
#
_entry.id   AF-A0A1X3FUX0-F1
#
_cell.length_a   1.000
_cell.length_b   1.000
_cell.length_c   1.000
_cell.angle_alpha   90.00
_cell.angle_beta   90.00
_cell.angle_gamma   90.00
#
_symmetry.space_group_name_H-M   'P 1'
#
loop_
_entity.id
_entity.type
_entity.pdbx_description
1 polymer ?
#
loop_
_entity_poly.entity_id
_entity_poly.type
_entity_poly.pdbx_seq_one_letter_code
_entity_poly.pdbx_strand_id
1 'polypeptide(L)'
;MKRARSRRTGAFKSTPEPKRVNAAVSREPRENVAYCPPPDELDNSTPQLKHLGGSKSDQWNLMLCNHVIRTAWYGRNPQPGKDLDDKRTAILAFLAGVNPSDTIEGMMAAQLFASHAAAIECYRRAMLADQSVEGRQMNLTLAAKLTRANAEQAAALSKYRGKGQQKVVVEHVHVYQGGQAIVGQVALGGSGKISEAQPHAIGYAERAPLRCEDKEQEREAVSVAGNA
;
A
#
# COMPACT_ATOMS: atom_id res chain seq x y z
N MET A 1 59.91 44.38 56.59
CA MET A 1 59.13 45.26 55.68
C MET A 1 59.61 45.10 54.24
N LYS A 2 58.88 44.33 53.41
CA LYS A 2 59.15 44.17 51.97
C LYS A 2 57.86 44.45 51.20
N ARG A 3 57.92 45.40 50.27
CA ARG A 3 56.79 45.90 49.46
C ARG A 3 56.29 44.81 48.49
N ALA A 4 54.99 44.51 48.53
CA ALA A 4 54.34 43.63 47.57
C ALA A 4 53.69 44.45 46.43
N ARG A 5 54.01 44.07 45.20
CA ARG A 5 53.61 44.70 43.94
C ARG A 5 52.10 44.54 43.68
N SER A 6 51.48 45.65 43.27
CA SER A 6 50.17 45.74 42.62
C SER A 6 50.13 44.85 41.37
N ARG A 7 49.22 43.87 41.34
CA ARG A 7 48.84 43.13 40.13
C ARG A 7 47.59 43.78 39.56
N ARG A 8 47.76 44.58 38.49
CA ARG A 8 46.68 44.97 37.58
C ARG A 8 46.07 43.70 36.97
N THR A 9 44.80 43.46 37.22
CA THR A 9 43.97 42.52 36.47
C THR A 9 43.70 43.13 35.09
N GLY A 10 44.36 42.61 34.06
CA GLY A 10 44.03 42.93 32.68
C GLY A 10 42.67 42.33 32.33
N ALA A 11 41.72 43.17 31.93
CA ALA A 11 40.43 42.74 31.41
C ALA A 11 40.65 41.99 30.08
N PHE A 12 40.35 40.69 30.06
CA PHE A 12 40.30 39.89 28.85
C PHE A 12 39.05 40.31 28.06
N LYS A 13 39.23 41.08 26.98
CA LYS A 13 38.15 41.42 26.05
C LYS A 13 37.69 40.13 25.36
N SER A 14 36.50 39.65 25.68
CA SER A 14 35.81 38.60 24.91
C SER A 14 35.47 39.14 23.53
N THR A 15 36.08 38.60 22.49
CA THR A 15 35.63 38.81 21.11
C THR A 15 34.24 38.17 20.94
N PRO A 16 33.27 38.86 20.32
CA PRO A 16 31.95 38.28 20.07
C PRO A 16 32.05 37.18 19.02
N GLU A 17 31.43 36.05 19.32
CA GLU A 17 31.27 34.91 18.43
C GLU A 17 30.48 35.33 17.17
N PRO A 18 30.90 34.94 15.94
CA PRO A 18 30.18 35.34 14.75
C PRO A 18 28.79 34.67 14.75
N LYS A 19 27.74 35.50 14.70
CA LYS A 19 26.36 35.04 14.55
C LYS A 19 26.27 34.15 13.30
N ARG A 20 25.92 32.87 13.47
CA ARG A 20 25.52 32.01 12.36
C ARG A 20 24.27 32.60 11.73
N VAL A 21 24.44 33.22 10.57
CA VAL A 21 23.33 33.57 9.70
C VAL A 21 22.88 32.27 9.05
N ASN A 22 21.78 31.69 9.54
CA ASN A 22 21.10 30.64 8.80
C ASN A 22 20.50 31.30 7.56
N ALA A 23 21.20 31.20 6.43
CA ALA A 23 20.63 31.54 5.14
C ALA A 23 19.45 30.59 4.91
N ALA A 24 18.22 31.11 5.04
CA ALA A 24 17.06 30.45 4.50
C ALA A 24 17.31 30.29 3.00
N VAL A 25 17.56 29.06 2.56
CA VAL A 25 17.70 28.75 1.15
C VAL A 25 16.31 28.92 0.53
N SER A 26 16.02 30.11 0.01
CA SER A 26 14.90 30.35 -0.89
C SER A 26 15.18 29.57 -2.17
N ARG A 27 14.76 28.30 -2.20
CA ARG A 27 14.71 27.54 -3.44
C ARG A 27 13.56 28.11 -4.25
N GLU A 28 13.86 28.92 -5.25
CA GLU A 28 12.87 29.26 -6.27
C GLU A 28 12.29 27.96 -6.85
N PRO A 29 10.96 27.85 -6.98
CA PRO A 29 10.35 26.64 -7.48
C PRO A 29 10.83 26.40 -8.91
N ARG A 30 11.37 25.21 -9.18
CA ARG A 30 11.52 24.75 -10.57
C ARG A 30 10.11 24.73 -11.17
N GLU A 31 9.89 25.46 -12.25
CA GLU A 31 8.57 25.80 -12.83
C GLU A 31 7.62 24.61 -13.11
N ASN A 32 8.09 23.36 -12.98
CA ASN A 32 7.35 22.15 -13.35
C ASN A 32 7.27 21.06 -12.25
N VAL A 33 7.56 21.38 -10.99
CA VAL A 33 7.41 20.41 -9.89
C VAL A 33 6.29 20.85 -8.97
N ALA A 34 5.23 20.06 -8.90
CA ALA A 34 4.20 20.24 -7.88
C ALA A 34 4.85 20.20 -6.50
N TYR A 35 4.87 21.33 -5.79
CA TYR A 35 5.33 21.41 -4.43
C TYR A 35 4.31 20.72 -3.52
N CYS A 36 4.74 19.65 -2.85
CA CYS A 36 3.98 18.98 -1.81
C CYS A 36 4.59 19.38 -0.46
N PRO A 37 3.93 20.23 0.36
CA PRO A 37 4.40 20.52 1.70
C PRO A 37 4.42 19.25 2.57
N PRO A 38 5.21 19.22 3.65
CA PRO A 38 5.13 18.17 4.66
C PRO A 38 3.68 17.98 5.17
N PRO A 39 3.25 16.74 5.52
CA PRO A 39 1.86 16.44 5.91
C PRO A 39 1.28 17.32 7.03
N ASP A 40 2.16 17.82 7.88
CA ASP A 40 1.97 18.65 9.04
C ASP A 40 1.82 20.15 8.73
N GLU A 41 2.10 20.57 7.49
CA GLU A 41 1.99 21.96 7.02
C GLU A 41 0.86 22.17 6.00
N LEU A 42 0.22 21.09 5.52
CA LEU A 42 -0.83 21.12 4.49
C LEU A 42 -2.20 21.57 5.04
N ASP A 43 -2.47 21.36 6.33
CA ASP A 43 -3.75 21.70 6.95
C ASP A 43 -3.59 21.89 8.47
N ASN A 44 -3.50 23.14 8.93
CA ASN A 44 -3.46 23.49 10.34
C ASN A 44 -4.86 23.58 10.97
N SER A 45 -5.91 23.35 10.19
CA SER A 45 -7.29 23.42 10.68
C SER A 45 -7.74 22.11 11.32
N THR A 46 -8.78 22.17 12.16
CA THR A 46 -9.41 20.96 12.68
C THR A 46 -10.21 20.32 11.54
N PRO A 47 -9.89 19.11 11.08
CA PRO A 47 -10.50 18.54 9.90
C PRO A 47 -11.99 18.23 10.14
N GLN A 48 -12.86 18.77 9.29
CA GLN A 48 -14.31 18.57 9.37
C GLN A 48 -14.74 17.28 8.68
N LEU A 49 -14.00 16.86 7.64
CA LEU A 49 -14.36 15.72 6.78
C LEU A 49 -13.52 14.47 7.06
N LYS A 50 -12.73 14.46 8.14
CA LYS A 50 -11.92 13.29 8.52
C LYS A 50 -12.73 12.01 8.63
N HIS A 51 -13.96 12.09 9.15
CA HIS A 51 -14.85 10.95 9.29
C HIS A 51 -15.27 10.32 7.94
N LEU A 52 -15.06 11.00 6.81
CA LEU A 52 -15.35 10.50 5.47
C LEU A 52 -14.13 9.90 4.76
N GLY A 53 -12.94 10.45 4.98
CA GLY A 53 -11.73 10.08 4.22
C GLY A 53 -10.50 9.70 5.05
N GLY A 54 -10.57 9.80 6.38
CA GLY A 54 -9.53 9.45 7.34
C GLY A 54 -8.32 10.39 7.38
N SER A 55 -8.19 11.32 6.43
CA SER A 55 -7.08 12.27 6.39
C SER A 55 -7.29 13.45 7.33
N LYS A 56 -6.19 14.06 7.75
CA LYS A 56 -6.20 15.39 8.39
C LYS A 56 -6.41 16.53 7.38
N SER A 57 -6.24 16.27 6.08
CA SER A 57 -6.47 17.26 5.03
C SER A 57 -7.91 17.18 4.52
N ASP A 58 -8.69 18.22 4.74
CA ASP A 58 -10.07 18.27 4.21
C ASP A 58 -10.10 18.35 2.68
N GLN A 59 -9.07 18.90 2.05
CA GLN A 59 -8.93 18.88 0.59
C GLN A 59 -8.82 17.44 0.05
N TRP A 60 -8.03 16.59 0.71
CA TRP A 60 -7.97 15.17 0.36
C TRP A 60 -9.30 14.46 0.59
N ASN A 61 -9.93 14.68 1.75
CA ASN A 61 -11.21 14.06 2.10
C ASN A 61 -12.30 14.45 1.09
N LEU A 62 -12.36 15.72 0.69
CA LEU A 62 -13.29 16.21 -0.32
C LEU A 62 -13.02 15.63 -1.71
N MET A 63 -11.75 15.53 -2.11
CA MET A 63 -11.37 14.89 -3.38
C MET A 63 -11.85 13.43 -3.42
N LEU A 64 -11.60 12.68 -2.35
CA LEU A 64 -12.04 11.29 -2.21
C LEU A 64 -13.57 11.18 -2.28
N CYS A 65 -14.30 12.02 -1.53
CA CYS A 65 -15.76 12.07 -1.57
C CYS A 65 -16.28 12.31 -2.99
N ASN A 66 -15.69 13.26 -3.72
CA ASN A 66 -16.04 13.55 -5.11
C ASN A 66 -15.76 12.36 -6.04
N HIS A 67 -14.67 11.62 -5.82
CA HIS A 67 -14.38 10.41 -6.59
C HIS A 67 -15.46 9.35 -6.39
N VAL A 68 -15.80 9.04 -5.14
CA VAL A 68 -16.80 8.02 -4.81
C VAL A 68 -18.18 8.42 -5.35
N ILE A 69 -18.60 9.66 -5.15
CA ILE A 69 -19.85 10.19 -5.71
C ILE A 69 -19.91 9.95 -7.23
N ARG A 70 -18.82 10.18 -7.98
CA ARG A 70 -18.80 10.02 -9.44
C ARG A 70 -18.87 8.57 -9.93
N THR A 71 -18.63 7.59 -9.05
CA THR A 71 -18.66 6.16 -9.44
C THR A 71 -20.06 5.56 -9.53
N ALA A 72 -21.06 6.20 -8.90
CA ALA A 72 -22.43 5.72 -8.93
C ALA A 72 -23.13 6.05 -10.26
N TRP A 73 -24.05 5.18 -10.68
CA TRP A 73 -24.94 5.44 -11.81
C TRP A 73 -26.11 6.34 -11.40
N TYR A 74 -26.26 7.49 -12.07
CA TYR A 74 -27.34 8.46 -11.80
C TYR A 74 -28.44 8.47 -12.87
N GLY A 75 -28.42 7.54 -13.82
CA GLY A 75 -29.26 7.59 -15.01
C GLY A 75 -28.58 8.35 -16.16
N ARG A 76 -29.24 8.36 -17.33
CA ARG A 76 -28.69 8.96 -18.56
C ARG A 76 -28.53 10.48 -18.45
N ASN A 77 -29.55 11.15 -17.91
CA ASN A 77 -29.58 12.61 -17.70
C ASN A 77 -30.16 12.87 -16.31
N PRO A 78 -29.35 12.81 -15.25
CA PRO A 78 -29.85 13.10 -13.90
C PRO A 78 -30.31 14.56 -13.81
N GLN A 79 -31.57 14.75 -13.44
CA GLN A 79 -32.10 16.08 -13.10
C GLN A 79 -31.57 16.49 -11.71
N PRO A 80 -31.15 17.74 -11.52
CA PRO A 80 -30.91 18.27 -10.19
C PRO A 80 -32.17 18.20 -9.33
N GLY A 81 -32.04 17.91 -8.04
CA GLY A 81 -33.16 17.83 -7.12
C GLY A 81 -32.92 16.85 -5.98
N LYS A 82 -33.93 16.76 -5.11
CA LYS A 82 -33.87 16.00 -3.85
C LYS A 82 -33.39 14.56 -4.04
N ASP A 83 -33.87 13.85 -5.05
CA ASP A 83 -33.50 12.45 -5.29
C ASP A 83 -32.00 12.27 -5.59
N LEU A 84 -31.39 13.21 -6.31
CA LEU A 84 -29.97 13.18 -6.63
C LEU A 84 -29.13 13.49 -5.39
N ASP A 85 -29.58 14.45 -4.59
CA ASP A 85 -28.91 14.86 -3.35
C ASP A 85 -29.03 13.80 -2.26
N ASP A 86 -30.17 13.12 -2.16
CA ASP A 86 -30.38 11.99 -1.26
C ASP A 86 -29.44 10.82 -1.62
N LYS A 87 -29.25 10.53 -2.91
CA LYS A 87 -28.28 9.53 -3.36
C LYS A 87 -26.85 9.90 -2.97
N ARG A 88 -26.43 11.15 -3.23
CA ARG A 88 -25.09 11.62 -2.85
C ARG A 88 -24.89 11.55 -1.35
N THR A 89 -25.89 11.97 -0.57
CA THR A 89 -25.89 11.88 0.89
C THR A 89 -25.74 10.43 1.35
N ALA A 90 -26.45 9.48 0.75
CA ALA A 90 -26.33 8.06 1.09
C ALA A 90 -24.92 7.50 0.78
N ILE A 91 -24.28 7.94 -0.30
CA ILE A 91 -22.89 7.57 -0.62
C ILE A 91 -21.92 8.10 0.44
N LEU A 92 -22.07 9.35 0.84
CA LEU A 92 -21.25 9.94 1.90
C LEU A 92 -21.51 9.27 3.25
N ALA A 93 -22.77 8.92 3.53
CA ALA A 93 -23.15 8.17 4.73
C ALA A 93 -22.51 6.78 4.77
N PHE A 94 -22.33 6.12 3.62
CA PHE A 94 -21.54 4.88 3.55
C PHE A 94 -20.09 5.11 3.99
N LEU A 95 -19.41 6.14 3.47
CA LEU A 95 -18.03 6.46 3.87
C LEU A 95 -17.94 6.78 5.37
N ALA A 96 -18.88 7.59 5.88
CA ALA A 96 -19.00 7.89 7.30
C ALA A 96 -19.20 6.62 8.14
N GLY A 97 -20.04 5.68 7.65
CA GLY A 97 -20.33 4.43 8.32
C GLY A 97 -19.13 3.46 8.35
N VAL A 98 -18.26 3.49 7.33
CA VAL A 98 -16.98 2.77 7.38
C VAL A 98 -16.06 3.37 8.45
N ASN A 99 -16.15 4.69 8.68
CA ASN A 99 -15.36 5.46 9.65
C ASN A 99 -13.84 5.24 9.48
N PRO A 100 -13.25 5.65 8.34
CA PRO A 100 -11.83 5.45 8.08
C PRO A 100 -10.95 6.19 9.10
N SER A 101 -9.98 5.48 9.67
CA SER A 101 -9.02 6.07 10.63
C SER A 101 -7.90 6.89 9.98
N ASP A 102 -7.57 6.55 8.73
CA ASP A 102 -6.48 7.13 7.95
C ASP A 102 -6.80 7.12 6.44
N THR A 103 -5.88 7.68 5.65
CA THR A 103 -6.02 7.82 4.19
C THR A 103 -6.15 6.47 3.47
N ILE A 104 -5.51 5.41 3.96
CA ILE A 104 -5.54 4.09 3.34
C ILE A 104 -6.90 3.44 3.59
N GLU A 105 -7.43 3.54 4.81
CA GLU A 105 -8.81 3.13 5.08
C GLU A 105 -9.82 3.91 4.23
N GLY A 106 -9.62 5.22 4.06
CA GLY A 106 -10.46 6.04 3.18
C GLY A 106 -10.45 5.54 1.74
N MET A 107 -9.27 5.24 1.19
CA MET A 107 -9.14 4.66 -0.16
C MET A 107 -9.79 3.28 -0.27
N MET A 108 -9.63 2.41 0.74
CA MET A 108 -10.27 1.10 0.77
C MET A 108 -11.80 1.23 0.82
N ALA A 109 -12.33 2.15 1.63
CA ALA A 109 -13.77 2.45 1.70
C ALA A 109 -14.31 2.93 0.36
N ALA A 110 -13.61 3.87 -0.28
CA ALA A 110 -13.96 4.37 -1.61
C ALA A 110 -14.03 3.24 -2.65
N GLN A 111 -13.03 2.36 -2.66
CA GLN A 111 -12.98 1.24 -3.61
C GLN A 111 -14.05 0.19 -3.34
N LEU A 112 -14.38 -0.09 -2.07
CA LEU A 112 -15.49 -0.96 -1.67
C LEU A 112 -16.82 -0.44 -2.21
N PHE A 113 -17.09 0.86 -2.05
CA PHE A 113 -18.29 1.47 -2.60
C PHE A 113 -18.32 1.37 -4.13
N ALA A 114 -17.23 1.75 -4.79
CA ALA A 114 -17.14 1.79 -6.24
C ALA A 114 -17.33 0.40 -6.86
N SER A 115 -16.70 -0.64 -6.30
CA SER A 115 -16.84 -2.02 -6.78
C SER A 115 -18.26 -2.55 -6.56
N HIS A 116 -18.87 -2.25 -5.41
CA HIS A 116 -20.26 -2.57 -5.12
C HIS A 116 -21.22 -1.89 -6.11
N ALA A 117 -21.10 -0.57 -6.29
CA ALA A 117 -21.96 0.20 -7.19
C ALA A 117 -21.87 -0.31 -8.64
N ALA A 118 -20.65 -0.61 -9.11
CA ALA A 118 -20.44 -1.20 -10.43
C ALA A 118 -21.07 -2.61 -10.54
N ALA A 119 -20.97 -3.45 -9.51
CA ALA A 119 -21.58 -4.78 -9.51
C ALA A 119 -23.12 -4.71 -9.58
N ILE A 120 -23.74 -3.83 -8.78
CA ILE A 120 -25.19 -3.60 -8.80
C ILE A 120 -25.65 -3.06 -10.15
N GLU A 121 -24.89 -2.15 -10.77
CA GLU A 121 -25.20 -1.66 -12.12
C GLU A 121 -25.09 -2.76 -13.19
N CYS A 122 -24.10 -3.65 -13.09
CA CYS A 122 -24.02 -4.84 -13.94
C CYS A 122 -25.25 -5.74 -13.76
N TYR A 123 -25.67 -6.04 -12.52
CA TYR A 123 -26.90 -6.80 -12.29
C TYR A 123 -28.13 -6.12 -12.92
N ARG A 124 -28.27 -4.80 -12.73
CA ARG A 124 -29.37 -4.03 -13.34
C ARG A 124 -29.39 -4.14 -14.86
N ARG A 125 -28.22 -4.04 -15.52
CA ARG A 125 -28.09 -4.17 -16.98
C ARG A 125 -28.39 -5.57 -17.48
N ALA A 126 -28.04 -6.61 -16.70
CA ALA A 126 -28.35 -8.00 -17.04
C ALA A 126 -29.87 -8.28 -17.01
N MET A 127 -30.64 -7.50 -16.25
CA MET A 127 -32.09 -7.65 -16.09
C MET A 127 -32.92 -6.77 -17.03
N LEU A 128 -32.30 -6.06 -17.99
CA LEU A 128 -33.03 -5.32 -19.02
C LEU A 128 -33.84 -6.30 -19.90
N ALA A 129 -35.09 -5.94 -20.22
CA ALA A 129 -36.00 -6.80 -20.98
C ALA A 129 -35.44 -7.13 -22.38
N ASP A 130 -34.91 -6.12 -23.08
CA ASP A 130 -34.37 -6.26 -24.43
C ASP A 130 -32.86 -6.58 -24.47
N GLN A 131 -32.33 -7.16 -23.39
CA GLN A 131 -30.90 -7.49 -23.31
C GLN A 131 -30.57 -8.73 -24.14
N SER A 132 -29.49 -8.66 -24.93
CA SER A 132 -28.98 -9.83 -25.64
C SER A 132 -28.46 -10.90 -24.66
N VAL A 133 -28.40 -12.16 -25.12
CA VAL A 133 -27.88 -13.26 -24.30
C VAL A 133 -26.43 -12.99 -23.91
N GLU A 134 -25.62 -12.49 -24.85
CA GLU A 134 -24.22 -12.13 -24.64
C GLU A 134 -24.10 -10.97 -23.65
N GLY A 135 -24.96 -9.94 -23.78
CA GLY A 135 -25.00 -8.80 -22.89
C GLY A 135 -25.37 -9.20 -21.46
N ARG A 136 -26.34 -10.11 -21.30
CA ARG A 136 -26.71 -10.68 -20.00
C ARG A 136 -25.55 -11.46 -19.40
N GLN A 137 -24.94 -12.37 -20.17
CA GLN A 137 -23.83 -13.20 -19.70
C GLN A 137 -22.61 -12.37 -19.29
N MET A 138 -22.25 -11.35 -20.10
CA MET A 138 -21.14 -10.45 -19.80
C MET A 138 -21.38 -9.71 -18.48
N ASN A 139 -22.56 -9.10 -18.30
CA ASN A 139 -22.86 -8.35 -17.09
C ASN A 139 -22.89 -9.23 -15.84
N LEU A 140 -23.49 -10.42 -15.90
CA LEU A 140 -23.48 -11.37 -14.78
C LEU A 140 -22.06 -11.83 -14.43
N THR A 141 -21.22 -12.06 -15.43
CA THR A 141 -19.81 -12.44 -15.24
C THR A 141 -19.01 -11.32 -14.57
N LEU A 142 -19.18 -10.08 -15.01
CA LEU A 142 -18.53 -8.90 -14.41
C LEU A 142 -19.01 -8.68 -12.97
N ALA A 143 -20.32 -8.76 -12.73
CA ALA A 143 -20.90 -8.63 -11.40
C ALA A 143 -20.34 -9.68 -10.42
N ALA A 144 -20.20 -10.94 -10.86
CA ALA A 144 -19.61 -12.01 -10.05
C ALA A 144 -18.11 -11.78 -9.76
N LYS A 145 -17.36 -11.18 -10.68
CA LYS A 145 -15.95 -10.80 -10.45
C LYS A 145 -15.84 -9.67 -9.43
N LEU A 146 -16.62 -8.60 -9.62
CA LEU A 146 -16.62 -7.43 -8.73
C LEU A 146 -17.07 -7.80 -7.31
N THR A 147 -18.10 -8.64 -7.18
CA THR A 147 -18.59 -9.09 -5.87
C THR A 147 -17.54 -9.90 -5.10
N ARG A 148 -16.78 -10.76 -5.79
CA ARG A 148 -15.65 -11.49 -5.17
C ARG A 148 -14.51 -10.55 -4.76
N ALA A 149 -14.11 -9.64 -5.65
CA ALA A 149 -13.10 -8.64 -5.34
C ALA A 149 -13.52 -7.74 -4.15
N ASN A 150 -14.81 -7.39 -4.05
CA ASN A 150 -15.34 -6.62 -2.93
C ASN A 150 -15.25 -7.39 -1.60
N ALA A 151 -15.49 -8.71 -1.60
CA ALA A 151 -15.30 -9.54 -0.41
C ALA A 151 -13.82 -9.61 0.01
N GLU A 152 -12.90 -9.73 -0.96
CA GLU A 152 -11.45 -9.69 -0.71
C GLU A 152 -11.01 -8.34 -0.14
N GLN A 153 -11.54 -7.23 -0.67
CA GLN A 153 -11.29 -5.87 -0.16
C GLN A 153 -11.81 -5.70 1.28
N ALA A 154 -12.99 -6.24 1.59
CA ALA A 154 -13.54 -6.18 2.95
C ALA A 154 -12.71 -6.98 3.95
N ALA A 155 -12.20 -8.16 3.54
CA ALA A 155 -11.28 -8.95 4.33
C ALA A 155 -9.92 -8.23 4.50
N ALA A 156 -9.42 -7.58 3.46
CA ALA A 156 -8.18 -6.78 3.51
C ALA A 156 -8.31 -5.59 4.47
N LEU A 157 -9.45 -4.87 4.44
CA LEU A 157 -9.74 -3.79 5.39
C LEU A 157 -9.83 -4.31 6.83
N SER A 158 -10.53 -5.44 7.04
CA SER A 158 -10.61 -6.07 8.37
C SER A 158 -9.24 -6.49 8.89
N LYS A 159 -8.40 -7.07 8.01
CA LYS A 159 -7.01 -7.41 8.34
C LYS A 159 -6.17 -6.16 8.60
N TYR A 160 -6.36 -5.08 7.85
CA TYR A 160 -5.67 -3.81 8.04
C TYR A 160 -5.97 -3.23 9.44
N ARG A 161 -7.26 -3.23 9.84
CA ARG A 161 -7.72 -2.85 11.19
C ARG A 161 -7.21 -3.76 12.29
N GLY A 162 -7.13 -5.07 12.00
CA GLY A 162 -6.66 -6.09 12.93
C GLY A 162 -5.14 -6.18 13.10
N LYS A 163 -4.35 -5.31 12.46
CA LYS A 163 -2.89 -5.25 12.64
C LYS A 163 -2.57 -4.74 14.05
N GLY A 164 -2.59 -5.61 15.05
CA GLY A 164 -2.44 -5.14 16.44
C GLY A 164 -1.93 -6.11 17.48
N GLN A 165 -1.55 -7.36 17.16
CA GLN A 165 -0.94 -8.25 18.15
C GLN A 165 0.06 -9.21 17.49
N GLN A 166 1.19 -8.73 16.96
CA GLN A 166 2.37 -9.59 16.98
C GLN A 166 2.81 -9.65 18.44
N LYS A 167 2.30 -10.61 19.19
CA LYS A 167 2.70 -10.85 20.58
C LYS A 167 4.13 -11.38 20.57
N VAL A 168 5.11 -10.48 20.61
CA VAL A 168 6.51 -10.84 20.82
C VAL A 168 6.69 -11.09 22.31
N VAL A 169 6.69 -12.37 22.70
CA VAL A 169 7.11 -12.77 24.05
C VAL A 169 8.62 -12.92 24.01
N VAL A 170 9.33 -12.10 24.79
CA VAL A 170 10.78 -12.24 24.96
C VAL A 170 11.02 -13.25 26.07
N GLU A 171 11.43 -14.46 25.70
CA GLU A 171 11.88 -15.49 26.63
C GLU A 171 13.40 -15.69 26.49
N HIS A 172 14.11 -15.68 27.61
CA HIS A 172 15.54 -15.98 27.61
C HIS A 172 15.73 -17.50 27.61
N VAL A 173 16.17 -18.04 26.48
CA VAL A 173 16.50 -19.48 26.35
C VAL A 173 17.98 -19.68 26.59
N HIS A 174 18.32 -20.43 27.65
CA HIS A 174 19.69 -20.87 27.88
C HIS A 174 19.98 -22.15 27.10
N VAL A 175 20.88 -22.06 26.14
CA VAL A 175 21.42 -23.23 25.43
C VAL A 175 22.72 -23.64 26.11
N TYR A 176 22.69 -24.79 26.78
CA TYR A 176 23.86 -25.37 27.45
C TYR A 176 24.82 -26.00 26.44
N GLN A 177 26.04 -26.28 26.87
CA GLN A 177 27.06 -26.94 26.05
C GLN A 177 26.53 -28.29 25.54
N GLY A 178 26.44 -28.44 24.21
CA GLY A 178 25.85 -29.62 23.55
C GLY A 178 24.36 -29.50 23.18
N GLY A 179 23.66 -28.43 23.57
CA GLY A 179 22.29 -28.15 23.14
C GLY A 179 22.24 -27.47 21.77
N GLN A 180 21.23 -27.80 20.94
CA GLN A 180 20.95 -27.11 19.68
C GLN A 180 19.55 -26.51 19.75
N ALA A 181 19.43 -25.22 19.41
CA ALA A 181 18.16 -24.53 19.31
C ALA A 181 17.85 -24.22 17.84
N ILE A 182 16.61 -24.44 17.43
CA ILE A 182 16.12 -24.12 16.10
C ILE A 182 15.27 -22.86 16.21
N VAL A 183 15.59 -21.83 15.42
CA VAL A 183 14.83 -20.56 15.37
C VAL A 183 14.15 -20.45 14.01
N GLY A 184 12.82 -20.43 14.00
CA GLY A 184 12.03 -20.34 12.76
C GLY A 184 10.67 -21.01 12.89
N GLN A 185 9.90 -21.02 11.79
CA GLN A 185 8.60 -21.66 11.72
C GLN A 185 8.78 -23.19 11.71
N VAL A 186 8.56 -23.85 12.85
CA VAL A 186 8.63 -25.31 12.94
C VAL A 186 7.28 -25.89 12.52
N ALA A 187 7.20 -26.42 11.29
CA ALA A 187 6.10 -27.28 10.90
C ALA A 187 6.39 -28.71 11.39
N LEU A 188 5.55 -29.25 12.29
CA LEU A 188 5.61 -30.69 12.61
C LEU A 188 5.15 -31.47 11.37
N GLY A 189 6.10 -31.89 10.54
CA GLY A 189 5.88 -32.91 9.52
C GLY A 189 5.51 -34.23 10.19
N GLY A 190 4.41 -34.84 9.75
CA GLY A 190 3.86 -36.06 10.33
C GLY A 190 4.87 -37.20 10.50
N SER A 191 4.79 -37.81 11.68
CA SER A 191 5.22 -39.17 12.03
C SER A 191 5.86 -40.02 10.91
N GLY A 192 7.19 -39.99 10.82
CA GLY A 192 8.00 -41.01 10.18
C GLY A 192 8.66 -41.89 11.25
N LYS A 193 8.29 -43.16 11.31
CA LYS A 193 8.90 -44.17 12.19
C LYS A 193 10.38 -44.32 11.85
N ILE A 194 11.21 -44.41 12.90
CA ILE A 194 12.62 -44.80 12.82
C ILE A 194 12.70 -46.24 12.33
N SER A 195 13.46 -46.48 11.28
CA SER A 195 14.12 -47.77 11.06
C SER A 195 15.58 -47.50 10.72
N GLU A 196 16.47 -48.00 11.57
CA GLU A 196 17.91 -47.97 11.44
C GLU A 196 18.37 -48.61 10.13
N ALA A 197 19.07 -47.83 9.32
CA ALA A 197 20.22 -48.26 8.53
C ALA A 197 20.91 -46.98 8.04
N GLN A 198 22.07 -46.65 8.61
CA GLN A 198 23.00 -45.70 8.03
C GLN A 198 23.75 -46.38 6.88
N PRO A 199 23.69 -45.86 5.65
CA PRO A 199 24.81 -45.97 4.72
C PRO A 199 25.49 -44.61 4.59
N HIS A 200 26.81 -44.67 4.46
CA HIS A 200 27.73 -43.56 4.51
C HIS A 200 27.53 -42.51 3.40
N ALA A 201 28.14 -41.34 3.67
CA ALA A 201 28.33 -40.19 2.78
C ALA A 201 28.13 -40.45 1.28
N ILE A 202 27.26 -39.66 0.65
CA ILE A 202 27.19 -39.56 -0.81
C ILE A 202 28.45 -38.80 -1.27
N GLY A 203 29.46 -39.56 -1.69
CA GLY A 203 30.58 -39.04 -2.47
C GLY A 203 30.09 -38.41 -3.76
N TYR A 204 30.77 -37.36 -4.21
CA TYR A 204 30.55 -36.75 -5.51
C TYR A 204 30.70 -37.82 -6.60
N ALA A 205 29.61 -38.20 -7.26
CA ALA A 205 29.67 -39.07 -8.41
C ALA A 205 30.21 -38.27 -9.60
N GLU A 206 31.24 -38.78 -10.27
CA GLU A 206 31.68 -38.28 -11.57
C GLU A 206 30.49 -38.35 -12.52
N ARG A 207 29.92 -37.20 -12.85
CA ARG A 207 28.89 -37.11 -13.89
C ARG A 207 29.58 -37.37 -15.22
N ALA A 208 29.04 -38.30 -16.01
CA ALA A 208 29.38 -38.38 -17.42
C ALA A 208 29.28 -36.97 -18.03
N PRO A 209 30.26 -36.53 -18.83
CA PRO A 209 30.19 -35.22 -19.45
C PRO A 209 28.85 -35.10 -20.17
N LEU A 210 28.16 -33.98 -19.94
CA LEU A 210 26.99 -33.62 -20.72
C LEU A 210 27.38 -33.77 -22.19
N ARG A 211 26.52 -34.41 -22.98
CA ARG A 211 26.71 -34.50 -24.44
C ARG A 211 26.69 -33.08 -25.00
N CYS A 212 27.88 -32.49 -25.08
CA CYS A 212 28.15 -31.28 -25.82
C CYS A 212 28.45 -31.67 -27.27
N GLU A 213 27.86 -30.88 -28.16
CA GLU A 213 28.11 -30.76 -29.60
C GLU A 213 27.49 -31.84 -30.49
N ASP A 214 26.47 -31.44 -31.27
CA ASP A 214 26.72 -31.37 -32.71
C ASP A 214 27.19 -29.94 -33.01
N LYS A 215 28.49 -29.80 -33.26
CA LYS A 215 29.00 -28.82 -34.22
C LYS A 215 28.60 -29.35 -35.58
N GLU A 216 28.24 -28.45 -36.48
CA GLU A 216 27.88 -28.70 -37.89
C GLU A 216 26.42 -29.08 -38.15
N GLN A 217 25.49 -28.20 -37.77
CA GLN A 217 24.41 -27.84 -38.69
C GLN A 217 24.41 -26.33 -38.86
N GLU A 218 24.79 -25.90 -40.07
CA GLU A 218 24.73 -24.53 -40.55
C GLU A 218 23.40 -23.90 -40.14
N ARG A 219 23.45 -22.83 -39.34
CA ARG A 219 22.29 -21.96 -39.18
C ARG A 219 22.12 -21.22 -40.50
N GLU A 220 21.40 -21.83 -41.42
CA GLU A 220 20.98 -21.18 -42.65
C GLU A 220 20.06 -20.02 -42.27
N ALA A 221 20.45 -18.80 -42.65
CA ALA A 221 19.70 -17.59 -42.36
C ALA A 221 18.42 -17.60 -43.19
N VAL A 222 17.26 -17.63 -42.53
CA VAL A 222 15.96 -17.48 -43.20
C VAL A 222 15.87 -16.06 -43.76
N SER A 223 15.69 -15.94 -45.08
CA SER A 223 15.58 -14.66 -45.76
C SER A 223 14.29 -13.95 -45.40
N VAL A 224 14.42 -12.69 -44.99
CA VAL A 224 13.30 -11.74 -44.84
C VAL A 224 12.89 -11.30 -46.24
N ALA A 225 11.70 -11.71 -46.68
CA ALA A 225 11.12 -11.21 -47.93
C ALA A 225 10.66 -9.75 -47.75
N GLY A 226 11.32 -8.85 -48.46
CA GLY A 226 10.87 -7.48 -48.69
C GLY A 226 9.90 -7.40 -49.87
N ASN A 227 8.87 -6.56 -49.67
CA ASN A 227 8.01 -5.81 -50.58
C ASN A 227 7.48 -6.43 -51.89
N ALA A 228 6.15 -6.41 -51.99
CA ALA A 228 5.41 -5.90 -53.15
C ALA A 228 4.34 -4.92 -52.64
#